data_AF-A0A7Z9GBI8-F1
#
_entry.id   AF-A0A7Z9GBI8-F1
#
_cell.length_a   1.000
_cell.length_b   1.000
_cell.length_c   1.000
_cell.angle_alpha   90.00
_cell.angle_beta   90.00
_cell.angle_gamma   90.00
#
_symmetry.space_group_name_H-M   'P 1'
#
loop_
_entity.id
_entity.type
_entity.pdbx_description
1 polymer ?
#
loop_
_entity_poly.entity_id
_entity_poly.type
_entity_poly.pdbx_seq_one_letter_code
_entity_poly.pdbx_strand_id
1 'polypeptide(L)'
;MSYLRVSAVTADALATDKFRTIPPGGAIVNVFGSSVTKSDAFGFSTTDKEIVVGGSFFNIESSADVIDTDRDQLVFNEPVRGGSELFLPVSAVTTECQFLVVITPLQPRG
;
A
#
# COMPACT_ATOMS: atom_id res chain seq x y z
N MET A 1 4.14 -15.39 3.14
CA MET A 1 4.42 -14.07 2.54
C MET A 1 3.52 -13.95 1.33
N SER A 2 2.73 -12.86 1.26
CA SER A 2 1.79 -12.61 0.18
C SER A 2 2.15 -11.30 -0.50
N TYR A 3 1.98 -11.26 -1.83
CA TYR A 3 2.24 -10.09 -2.66
C TYR A 3 0.96 -9.72 -3.40
N LEU A 4 0.63 -8.44 -3.43
CA LEU A 4 -0.49 -7.90 -4.18
C LEU A 4 0.00 -6.74 -5.04
N ARG A 5 -0.25 -6.83 -6.36
CA ARG A 5 -0.06 -5.72 -7.29
C ARG A 5 -1.41 -5.09 -7.58
N VAL A 6 -1.50 -3.78 -7.42
CA VAL A 6 -2.74 -3.03 -7.61
C VAL A 6 -2.48 -1.86 -8.54
N SER A 7 -3.22 -1.78 -9.64
CA SER A 7 -3.40 -0.54 -10.39
C SER A 7 -4.70 0.10 -9.93
N ALA A 8 -4.62 1.35 -9.45
CA ALA A 8 -5.79 2.03 -8.92
C ALA A 8 -6.11 3.30 -9.72
N VAL A 9 -7.38 3.43 -10.07
CA VAL A 9 -8.00 4.66 -10.58
C VAL A 9 -9.14 5.15 -9.67
N THR A 10 -9.17 4.67 -8.43
CA THR A 10 -10.22 4.89 -7.44
C THR A 10 -9.63 5.47 -6.16
N ALA A 11 -10.51 6.06 -5.33
CA ALA A 11 -10.09 6.72 -4.10
C ALA A 11 -9.54 5.75 -3.02
N ASP A 12 -9.86 4.46 -3.09
CA ASP A 12 -9.23 3.40 -2.28
C ASP A 12 -8.79 2.28 -3.22
N ALA A 13 -7.48 2.00 -3.22
CA ALA A 13 -6.89 1.00 -4.10
C ALA A 13 -7.27 -0.43 -3.70
N LEU A 14 -7.56 -0.69 -2.41
CA LEU A 14 -7.79 -2.04 -1.88
C LEU A 14 -9.28 -2.38 -1.74
N ALA A 15 -10.17 -1.50 -2.18
CA ALA A 15 -11.61 -1.59 -1.91
C ALA A 15 -12.23 -2.93 -2.32
N THR A 16 -11.69 -3.59 -3.35
CA THR A 16 -12.20 -4.87 -3.87
C THR A 16 -11.26 -6.05 -3.63
N ASP A 17 -10.13 -5.84 -2.94
CA ASP A 17 -9.10 -6.84 -2.79
C ASP A 17 -9.34 -7.79 -1.61
N LYS A 18 -9.16 -9.09 -1.87
CA LYS A 18 -9.31 -10.15 -0.87
C LYS A 18 -8.24 -10.11 0.23
N PHE A 19 -7.13 -9.41 -0.01
CA PHE A 19 -5.99 -9.32 0.90
C PHE A 19 -6.04 -8.09 1.83
N ARG A 20 -7.17 -7.37 1.87
CA ARG A 20 -7.33 -6.21 2.75
C ARG A 20 -7.34 -6.56 4.24
N THR A 21 -7.67 -7.79 4.62
CA THR A 21 -7.78 -8.18 6.03
C THR A 21 -6.48 -8.81 6.54
N ILE A 22 -5.95 -8.31 7.65
CA ILE A 22 -4.73 -8.83 8.27
C ILE A 22 -5.05 -10.10 9.09
N PRO A 23 -4.25 -11.17 8.94
CA PRO A 23 -4.43 -12.41 9.70
C PRO A 23 -4.45 -12.19 11.22
N PRO A 24 -5.11 -13.06 12.02
CA PRO A 24 -5.25 -12.86 13.47
C PRO A 24 -3.95 -12.68 14.26
N GLY A 25 -2.84 -13.23 13.78
CA GLY A 25 -1.50 -13.08 14.38
C GLY A 25 -0.84 -11.71 14.15
N GLY A 26 -1.44 -10.85 13.32
CA GLY A 26 -0.81 -9.63 12.82
C GLY A 26 0.09 -9.87 11.62
N ALA A 27 0.65 -8.80 11.08
CA ALA A 27 1.58 -8.87 9.95
C ALA A 27 2.56 -7.70 9.97
N ILE A 28 3.67 -7.88 9.27
CA ILE A 28 4.49 -6.78 8.77
C ILE A 28 4.02 -6.43 7.36
N VAL A 29 3.71 -5.16 7.13
CA VAL A 29 3.26 -4.64 5.84
C VAL A 29 4.33 -3.72 5.26
N ASN A 30 4.64 -3.95 3.99
CA ASN A 30 5.41 -3.02 3.17
C ASN A 30 4.54 -2.58 2.00
N VAL A 31 4.60 -1.30 1.67
CA VAL A 31 3.90 -0.71 0.52
C VAL A 31 4.93 0.01 -0.33
N PHE A 32 4.91 -0.30 -1.61
CA PHE A 32 5.70 0.36 -2.64
C PHE A 32 4.76 0.90 -3.70
N GLY A 33 5.16 1.96 -4.41
CA GLY A 33 4.32 2.49 -5.47
C GLY A 33 4.98 3.52 -6.36
N SER A 34 4.45 3.60 -7.57
CA SER A 34 4.85 4.54 -8.61
C SER A 34 3.60 5.16 -9.24
N SER A 35 3.75 6.33 -9.86
CA SER A 35 2.65 7.01 -10.55
C SER A 35 3.06 7.60 -11.90
N VAL A 36 2.08 8.01 -12.70
CA VAL A 36 2.33 8.71 -13.97
C VAL A 36 2.58 10.19 -13.72
N THR A 37 2.03 10.77 -12.64
CA THR A 37 2.20 12.18 -12.31
C THR A 37 2.85 12.40 -10.95
N LYS A 38 3.92 13.21 -10.94
CA LYS A 38 4.68 13.54 -9.73
C LYS A 38 3.82 14.06 -8.58
N SER A 39 2.73 14.76 -8.89
CA SER A 39 1.83 15.40 -7.92
C SER A 39 0.83 14.45 -7.26
N ASP A 40 0.76 13.18 -7.66
CA ASP A 40 -0.17 12.24 -7.05
C ASP A 40 0.20 12.02 -5.58
N ALA A 41 -0.82 11.95 -4.73
CA ALA A 41 -0.68 11.74 -3.31
C ALA A 41 -1.52 10.54 -2.88
N PHE A 42 -0.97 9.75 -1.96
CA PHE A 42 -1.62 8.59 -1.39
C PHE A 42 -1.35 8.54 0.12
N GLY A 43 -2.13 7.74 0.82
CA GLY A 43 -1.89 7.40 2.22
C GLY A 43 -1.98 5.90 2.42
N PHE A 44 -1.71 5.46 3.64
CA PHE A 44 -1.96 4.09 4.06
C PHE A 44 -2.65 4.14 5.41
N SER A 45 -3.74 3.41 5.60
CA SER A 45 -4.37 3.33 6.90
C SER A 45 -4.83 1.93 7.20
N THR A 46 -4.93 1.65 8.49
CA THR A 46 -5.54 0.48 9.06
C THR A 46 -6.80 0.93 9.80
N THR A 47 -7.69 0.00 10.12
CA THR A 47 -8.90 0.28 10.91
C THR A 47 -8.64 1.10 12.18
N ASP A 48 -7.46 0.94 12.80
CA ASP A 48 -7.07 1.56 14.06
C ASP A 48 -5.99 2.64 13.95
N LYS A 49 -5.42 2.85 12.76
CA LYS A 49 -4.30 3.79 12.57
C LYS A 49 -4.33 4.41 11.20
N GLU A 50 -4.25 5.74 11.13
CA GLU A 50 -3.94 6.43 9.89
C GLU A 50 -2.43 6.65 9.79
N ILE A 51 -1.79 6.05 8.79
CA ILE A 51 -0.41 6.33 8.43
C ILE A 51 -0.44 7.22 7.20
N VAL A 52 -0.52 8.52 7.48
CA VAL A 52 -0.44 9.52 6.42
C VAL A 52 0.96 9.48 5.85
N VAL A 53 1.13 8.88 4.67
CA VAL A 53 2.34 9.02 3.87
C VAL A 53 2.27 10.39 3.18
N GLY A 54 2.38 11.44 3.98
CA GLY A 54 2.25 12.82 3.53
C GLY A 54 3.44 13.23 2.68
N GLY A 55 3.19 13.59 1.41
CA GLY A 55 4.11 14.40 0.61
C GLY A 55 5.28 13.66 -0.05
N SER A 56 5.21 12.33 -0.17
CA SER A 56 6.18 11.60 -1.02
C SER A 56 5.70 11.68 -2.46
N PHE A 57 6.33 12.54 -3.26
CA PHE A 57 6.15 12.54 -4.71
C PHE A 57 6.53 11.15 -5.24
N PHE A 58 5.58 10.44 -5.84
CA PHE A 58 5.85 9.15 -6.46
C PHE A 58 6.99 9.28 -7.48
N ASN A 59 7.74 8.19 -7.61
CA ASN A 59 8.61 8.03 -8.76
C ASN A 59 7.75 7.92 -10.04
N ILE A 60 8.18 8.59 -11.09
CA ILE A 60 7.41 8.72 -12.34
C ILE A 60 7.75 7.55 -13.28
N GLU A 61 7.46 6.32 -12.83
CA GLU A 61 7.81 5.10 -13.56
C GLU A 61 6.62 4.15 -13.78
N SER A 62 5.41 4.49 -13.33
CA SER A 62 4.25 3.60 -13.55
C SER A 62 3.87 3.47 -15.03
N SER A 63 4.19 4.47 -15.87
CA SER A 63 4.01 4.38 -17.33
C SER A 63 4.86 3.28 -18.00
N ALA A 64 5.83 2.73 -17.27
CA ALA A 64 6.65 1.60 -17.70
C ALA A 64 6.29 0.27 -16.98
N ASP A 65 5.23 0.25 -16.17
CA ASP A 65 4.83 -0.88 -15.31
C ASP A 65 5.93 -1.36 -14.35
N VAL A 66 6.83 -0.46 -13.92
CA VAL A 66 7.93 -0.78 -13.02
C VAL A 66 7.67 -0.24 -11.62
N ILE A 67 7.90 -1.11 -10.64
CA ILE A 67 7.99 -0.77 -9.22
C ILE A 67 9.36 -1.24 -8.75
N ASP A 68 10.18 -0.30 -8.30
CA ASP A 68 11.51 -0.52 -7.75
C ASP A 68 11.42 -0.59 -6.21
N THR A 69 11.62 -1.76 -5.64
CA THR A 69 11.48 -1.96 -4.18
C THR A 69 12.54 -1.25 -3.34
N ASP A 70 13.61 -0.72 -3.96
CA ASP A 70 14.64 0.04 -3.25
C ASP A 70 14.36 1.56 -3.25
N ARG A 71 13.72 2.08 -4.31
CA ARG A 71 13.42 3.52 -4.47
C ARG A 71 11.97 3.89 -4.16
N ASP A 72 11.03 3.00 -4.47
CA ASP A 72 9.59 3.29 -4.45
C ASP A 72 8.94 2.91 -3.11
N GLN A 73 9.74 2.85 -2.05
CA GLN A 73 9.31 2.43 -0.72
C GLN A 73 8.52 3.53 -0.01
N LEU A 74 7.27 3.22 0.35
CA LEU A 74 6.32 4.16 0.94
C LEU A 74 6.05 3.86 2.42
N VAL A 75 5.80 2.59 2.71
CA VAL A 75 5.65 2.05 4.06
C VAL A 75 6.58 0.87 4.17
N PHE A 76 7.37 0.82 5.24
CA PHE A 76 8.38 -0.22 5.39
C PHE A 76 8.41 -0.77 6.80
N ASN A 77 8.38 -2.10 6.85
CA ASN A 77 8.33 -2.90 8.06
C ASN A 77 7.27 -2.43 9.07
N GLU A 78 6.12 -1.96 8.58
CA GLU A 78 5.07 -1.45 9.46
C GLU A 78 4.33 -2.62 10.13
N PRO A 79 4.33 -2.70 11.47
CA PRO A 79 3.57 -3.72 12.18
C PRO A 79 2.09 -3.36 12.17
N VAL A 80 1.28 -4.23 11.59
CA VAL A 80 -0.18 -4.12 11.59
C VAL A 80 -0.78 -5.20 12.47
N ARG A 81 -1.72 -4.77 13.32
CA ARG A 81 -2.44 -5.64 14.24
C ARG A 81 -3.31 -6.65 13.48
N GLY A 82 -3.42 -7.85 14.03
CA GLY A 82 -4.31 -8.88 13.50
C GLY A 82 -5.78 -8.48 13.57
N GLY A 83 -6.52 -8.79 12.50
CA GLY A 83 -7.93 -8.42 12.36
C GLY A 83 -8.16 -6.98 11.88
N SER A 84 -7.13 -6.15 11.69
CA SER A 84 -7.27 -4.85 11.05
C SER A 84 -7.52 -5.01 9.54
N GLU A 85 -8.25 -4.07 8.96
CA GLU A 85 -8.37 -3.91 7.52
C GLU A 85 -7.42 -2.83 7.02
N LEU A 86 -6.79 -3.08 5.87
CA LEU A 86 -5.95 -2.15 5.15
C LEU A 86 -6.79 -1.27 4.22
N PHE A 87 -6.46 0.01 4.19
CA PHE A 87 -7.03 1.01 3.30
C PHE A 87 -5.88 1.77 2.64
N LEU A 88 -5.95 1.96 1.33
CA LEU A 88 -4.92 2.69 0.59
C LEU A 88 -5.55 3.86 -0.16
N PRO A 89 -5.77 5.00 0.53
CA PRO A 89 -6.38 6.15 -0.08
C PRO A 89 -5.50 6.77 -1.17
N VAL A 90 -6.10 7.09 -2.32
CA VAL A 90 -5.47 7.83 -3.42
C VAL A 90 -6.23 9.14 -3.61
N SER A 91 -5.66 10.23 -3.10
CA SER A 91 -6.36 11.51 -2.92
C SER A 91 -6.55 12.30 -4.22
N ALA A 92 -5.68 12.09 -5.19
CA ALA A 92 -5.71 12.75 -6.49
C ALA A 92 -5.48 11.72 -7.59
N VAL A 93 -6.51 10.96 -7.94
CA VAL A 93 -6.45 10.09 -9.11
C VAL A 93 -6.60 10.93 -10.38
N THR A 94 -5.54 11.62 -10.79
CA THR A 94 -5.54 12.29 -12.10
C THR A 94 -5.00 11.39 -13.21
N THR A 95 -4.23 10.37 -12.84
CA THR A 95 -3.66 9.33 -13.70
C THR A 95 -3.52 8.00 -12.93
N GLU A 96 -3.17 6.90 -13.61
CA GLU A 96 -2.99 5.57 -12.98
C GLU A 96 -1.82 5.55 -11.99
N CYS A 97 -2.07 5.02 -10.79
CA CYS A 97 -1.03 4.68 -9.82
C CYS A 97 -0.90 3.16 -9.70
N GLN A 98 0.34 2.69 -9.53
CA GLN A 98 0.64 1.28 -9.33
C GLN A 98 1.26 1.04 -7.97
N PHE A 99 0.84 -0.04 -7.33
CA PHE A 99 1.27 -0.41 -5.98
C PHE A 99 1.71 -1.86 -5.92
N LEU A 100 2.70 -2.11 -5.07
CA LEU A 100 3.07 -3.43 -4.60
C LEU A 100 2.90 -3.45 -3.08
N VAL A 101 1.98 -4.27 -2.60
CA VAL A 101 1.76 -4.49 -1.17
C VAL A 101 2.32 -5.86 -0.81
N VAL A 102 3.22 -5.88 0.17
CA VAL A 102 3.86 -7.09 0.68
C VAL A 102 3.43 -7.31 2.12
N ILE A 103 2.74 -8.43 2.36
CA ILE A 103 2.23 -8.79 3.68
C ILE A 103 2.99 -10.03 4.16
N THR A 104 3.68 -9.88 5.28
CA THR A 104 4.39 -10.95 5.97
C THR A 104 3.68 -11.27 7.28
N PRO A 105 2.87 -12.34 7.34
CA PRO A 105 2.15 -12.69 8.56
C PRO A 105 3.11 -12.93 9.72
N LEU A 106 2.76 -12.41 10.88
CA LEU A 106 3.40 -12.79 12.14
C LEU A 106 2.78 -14.10 12.61
N GLN A 107 3.61 -15.00 13.15
CA GLN A 107 3.07 -16.22 13.75
C GLN A 107 2.18 -15.84 14.95
N PRO A 108 1.03 -16.51 15.13
CA PRO A 108 0.28 -16.39 16.37
C PRO A 108 1.20 -16.75 17.53
N ARG A 109 1.33 -15.87 18.52
CA ARG A 109 1.92 -16.28 19.79
C ARG A 109 0.96 -17.30 20.40
N GLY A 110 1.37 -18.56 20.43
CA GLY A 110 0.66 -19.64 21.12
C GLY A 110 0.59 -19.41 22.62
#